data_AF-A0A949CN88-F1
#
_entry.id   AF-A0A949CN88-F1
#
_cell.length_a   1.000
_cell.length_b   1.000
_cell.length_c   1.000
_cell.angle_alpha   90.00
_cell.angle_beta   90.00
_cell.angle_gamma   90.00
#
_symmetry.space_group_name_H-M   'P 1'
#
loop_
_entity.id
_entity.type
_entity.pdbx_description
1 polymer ?
#
loop_
_entity_poly.entity_id
_entity_poly.type
_entity_poly.pdbx_seq_one_letter_code
_entity_poly.pdbx_strand_id
1 'polypeptide(L)'
;MSRRIILGSTFALIAIAGSLAWTQSRGRRHTATEAKPLELVPATEEPPSPHQSRIEQEHGHLHIASNGIPKHLVGRFPNRGNPHAIRPQRYAFDLPENPKPAEQTTSIYFTSRFGPPNMPFGVAVNGVLFDPGTAEFWQGDRSSGWNYEALGGAVRLGLDENYAHVQPQGSYHYHGLPHLLLKDLGFDAAKHSPLIGWAADGFPVYCIYGFKDPNAPDSGVTKLRSSFRLRDGERPNGEKNPGGKYDGTFLQDYTFSAGAGDLDECNGRFCKTPDFPMGTYAYFLTEEWPVIPRSFRGVPVRLR
;
A
#
# COMPACT_ATOMS: atom_id res chain seq x y z
N MET A 1 88.55 -11.14 -6.64
CA MET A 1 87.40 -11.60 -7.45
C MET A 1 86.14 -11.56 -6.60
N SER A 2 85.21 -10.64 -6.91
CA SER A 2 83.75 -10.78 -6.76
C SER A 2 83.12 -9.39 -6.86
N ARG A 3 82.49 -9.11 -8.00
CA ARG A 3 81.65 -7.94 -8.22
C ARG A 3 80.30 -8.17 -7.53
N ARG A 4 79.84 -7.24 -6.69
CA ARG A 4 78.44 -7.16 -6.26
C ARG A 4 77.72 -6.15 -7.15
N ILE A 5 76.72 -6.62 -7.89
CA ILE A 5 75.77 -5.82 -8.67
C ILE A 5 74.55 -5.60 -7.76
N ILE A 6 74.16 -4.35 -7.55
CA ILE A 6 72.91 -3.97 -6.87
C ILE A 6 71.86 -3.77 -7.97
N LEU A 7 70.85 -4.65 -8.05
CA LEU A 7 69.67 -4.45 -8.89
C LEU A 7 68.69 -3.52 -8.17
N GLY A 8 68.39 -2.38 -8.79
CA GLY A 8 67.24 -1.54 -8.43
C GLY A 8 65.95 -2.20 -8.89
N SER A 9 64.95 -2.29 -8.01
CA SER A 9 63.62 -2.78 -8.33
C SER A 9 62.69 -1.59 -8.55
N THR A 10 62.22 -1.43 -9.79
CA THR A 10 61.22 -0.42 -10.18
C THR A 10 59.84 -0.97 -9.85
N PHE A 11 59.11 -0.32 -8.92
CA PHE A 11 57.70 -0.63 -8.68
C PHE A 11 56.83 0.05 -9.74
N ALA A 12 56.20 -0.74 -10.61
CA ALA A 12 55.15 -0.25 -11.50
C ALA A 12 53.81 -0.22 -10.73
N LEU A 13 53.27 0.98 -10.50
CA LEU A 13 51.90 1.15 -10.04
C LEU A 13 50.93 0.89 -11.21
N ILE A 14 50.22 -0.24 -11.17
CA ILE A 14 49.08 -0.49 -12.03
C ILE A 14 47.86 0.14 -11.36
N ALA A 15 47.41 1.30 -11.87
CA ALA A 15 46.14 1.90 -11.49
C ALA A 15 45.01 1.11 -12.16
N ILE A 16 44.38 0.21 -11.40
CA ILE A 16 43.14 -0.46 -11.82
C ILE A 16 42.00 0.53 -11.63
N ALA A 17 41.57 1.18 -12.71
CA ALA A 17 40.34 1.95 -12.74
C ALA A 17 39.14 0.98 -12.68
N GLY A 18 38.71 0.65 -11.47
CA GLY A 18 37.46 -0.06 -11.23
C GLY A 18 36.28 0.87 -11.51
N SER A 19 35.66 0.72 -12.68
CA SER A 19 34.33 1.31 -12.91
C SER A 19 33.32 0.54 -12.06
N LEU A 20 32.94 1.10 -10.91
CA LEU A 20 31.77 0.63 -10.17
C LEU A 20 30.52 1.01 -10.97
N ALA A 21 30.11 0.11 -11.86
CA ALA A 21 28.75 0.12 -12.38
C ALA A 21 27.79 -0.20 -11.23
N TRP A 22 27.20 0.85 -10.66
CA TRP A 22 26.00 0.72 -9.82
C TRP A 22 24.90 0.14 -10.71
N THR A 23 24.75 -1.18 -10.71
CA THR A 23 23.58 -1.83 -11.32
C THR A 23 22.41 -1.58 -10.37
N GLN A 24 21.77 -0.42 -10.57
CA GLN A 24 20.43 -0.20 -10.02
C GLN A 24 19.58 -1.37 -10.52
N SER A 25 19.04 -2.18 -9.60
CA SER A 25 18.22 -3.34 -9.98
C SER A 25 17.16 -2.84 -10.95
N ARG A 26 17.24 -3.22 -12.23
CA ARG A 26 16.26 -2.79 -13.22
C ARG A 26 14.95 -3.43 -12.80
N GLY A 27 14.04 -2.62 -12.25
CA GLY A 27 12.67 -3.03 -11.99
C GLY A 27 12.03 -3.58 -13.26
N ARG A 28 10.91 -4.28 -13.15
CA ARG A 28 10.21 -4.79 -14.32
C ARG A 28 9.88 -3.61 -15.26
N ARG A 29 10.15 -3.81 -16.55
CA ARG A 29 9.92 -2.78 -17.57
C ARG A 29 8.52 -2.95 -18.14
N HIS A 30 7.67 -1.95 -17.93
CA HIS A 30 6.28 -1.94 -18.42
C HIS A 30 6.04 -0.73 -19.31
N THR A 31 5.42 -0.92 -20.47
CA THR A 31 5.12 0.16 -21.43
C THR A 31 3.62 0.39 -21.62
N ALA A 32 2.76 -0.28 -20.83
CA ALA A 32 1.32 -0.08 -20.92
C ALA A 32 0.96 1.35 -20.50
N THR A 33 -0.01 1.94 -21.20
CA THR A 33 -0.43 3.33 -20.98
C THR A 33 -1.94 3.42 -20.90
N GLU A 34 -2.64 2.31 -20.68
CA GLU A 34 -4.10 2.30 -20.61
C GLU A 34 -4.54 1.38 -19.48
N ALA A 35 -5.52 1.86 -18.72
CA ALA A 35 -6.16 1.11 -17.65
C ALA A 35 -6.98 -0.02 -18.27
N LYS A 36 -7.08 -1.13 -17.55
CA LYS A 36 -7.80 -2.31 -18.01
C LYS A 36 -8.68 -2.86 -16.89
N PRO A 37 -9.81 -3.50 -17.23
CA PRO A 37 -10.56 -4.28 -16.25
C PRO A 37 -9.65 -5.27 -15.54
N LEU A 38 -9.85 -5.43 -14.24
CA LEU A 38 -9.10 -6.40 -13.44
C LEU A 38 -9.61 -7.82 -13.70
N GLU A 39 -8.69 -8.74 -13.98
CA GLU A 39 -8.93 -10.18 -13.97
C GLU A 39 -8.56 -10.74 -12.59
N LEU A 40 -9.54 -10.85 -11.69
CA LEU A 40 -9.32 -11.38 -10.34
C LEU A 40 -9.33 -12.92 -10.36
N VAL A 41 -8.42 -13.52 -9.59
CA VAL A 41 -8.41 -14.96 -9.32
C VAL A 41 -9.43 -15.27 -8.22
N PRO A 42 -10.36 -16.22 -8.40
CA PRO A 42 -11.29 -16.61 -7.33
C PRO A 42 -10.54 -17.10 -6.08
N ALA A 43 -10.98 -16.66 -4.90
CA ALA A 43 -10.41 -17.13 -3.64
C ALA A 43 -11.12 -18.40 -3.18
N THR A 44 -10.48 -19.53 -3.49
CA THR A 44 -11.03 -20.88 -3.29
C THR A 44 -10.09 -21.81 -2.55
N GLU A 45 -8.88 -21.35 -2.23
CA GLU A 45 -7.84 -22.14 -1.59
C GLU A 45 -7.71 -21.77 -0.12
N GLU A 46 -7.49 -22.76 0.73
CA GLU A 46 -7.09 -22.52 2.12
C GLU A 46 -5.66 -21.95 2.15
N PRO A 47 -5.36 -20.99 3.04
CA PRO A 47 -3.99 -20.51 3.20
C PRO A 47 -3.02 -21.65 3.57
N PRO A 48 -1.76 -21.64 3.10
CA PRO A 48 -0.82 -22.75 3.26
C PRO A 48 -0.28 -22.92 4.69
N SER A 49 -0.74 -22.11 5.63
CA SER A 49 -0.32 -22.10 7.03
C SER A 49 -1.47 -21.60 7.90
N PRO A 50 -1.55 -21.99 9.18
CA PRO A 50 -2.59 -21.49 10.06
C PRO A 50 -2.41 -19.98 10.30
N HIS A 51 -3.54 -19.27 10.36
CA HIS A 51 -3.59 -17.88 10.78
C HIS A 51 -3.03 -17.69 12.19
N GLN A 52 -2.19 -16.67 12.37
CA GLN A 52 -1.75 -16.20 13.69
C GLN A 52 -1.78 -14.67 13.69
N SER A 53 -2.67 -14.09 14.50
CA SER A 53 -2.72 -12.65 14.78
C SER A 53 -3.12 -12.43 16.22
N ARG A 54 -2.47 -11.46 16.85
CA ARG A 54 -2.71 -11.00 18.22
C ARG A 54 -2.60 -9.49 18.23
N ILE A 55 -3.60 -8.84 18.79
CA ILE A 55 -3.66 -7.38 18.97
C ILE A 55 -4.00 -7.17 20.44
N GLU A 56 -3.10 -6.54 21.19
CA GLU A 56 -3.24 -6.32 22.62
C GLU A 56 -3.06 -4.83 22.92
N GLN A 57 -3.97 -4.27 23.72
CA GLN A 57 -3.86 -2.91 24.23
C GLN A 57 -3.13 -2.94 25.55
N GLU A 58 -1.98 -2.29 25.63
CA GLU A 58 -1.18 -2.22 26.85
C GLU A 58 -0.39 -0.91 26.90
N HIS A 59 -0.43 -0.23 28.06
CA HIS A 59 0.34 0.98 28.33
C HIS A 59 0.13 2.14 27.32
N GLY A 60 -1.06 2.27 26.71
CA GLY A 60 -1.35 3.32 25.72
C GLY A 60 -0.92 2.98 24.29
N HIS A 61 -0.63 1.70 24.04
CA HIS A 61 -0.15 1.18 22.78
C HIS A 61 -0.95 -0.05 22.32
N LEU A 62 -1.04 -0.23 21.01
CA LEU A 62 -1.59 -1.40 20.33
C LEU A 62 -0.42 -2.28 19.87
N HIS A 63 -0.19 -3.37 20.60
CA HIS A 63 0.82 -4.38 20.29
C HIS A 63 0.26 -5.41 19.33
N ILE A 64 0.78 -5.43 18.11
CA ILE A 64 0.28 -6.28 17.02
C ILE A 64 1.35 -7.29 16.63
N ALA A 65 1.09 -8.57 16.87
CA ALA A 65 1.92 -9.68 16.41
C ALA A 65 1.14 -10.51 15.38
N SER A 66 1.71 -10.74 14.20
CA SER A 66 1.01 -11.45 13.12
C SER A 66 1.98 -12.23 12.23
N ASN A 67 1.49 -13.35 11.66
CA ASN A 67 2.19 -14.06 10.60
C ASN A 67 1.73 -13.67 9.18
N GLY A 68 0.84 -12.70 9.04
CA GLY A 68 0.36 -12.19 7.75
C GLY A 68 -0.50 -13.18 6.96
N ILE A 69 -1.01 -14.24 7.60
CA ILE A 69 -1.88 -15.23 6.97
C ILE A 69 -3.35 -14.93 7.35
N PRO A 70 -4.26 -14.71 6.39
CA PRO A 70 -5.67 -14.47 6.70
C PRO A 70 -6.37 -15.76 7.19
N LYS A 71 -7.54 -15.60 7.81
CA LYS A 71 -8.45 -16.74 8.11
C LYS A 71 -9.31 -17.14 6.92
N HIS A 72 -9.62 -16.17 6.05
CA HIS A 72 -10.45 -16.41 4.87
C HIS A 72 -9.66 -17.12 3.76
N LEU A 73 -10.40 -17.69 2.80
CA LEU A 73 -9.83 -18.29 1.60
C LEU A 73 -9.03 -17.29 0.78
N VAL A 74 -8.05 -17.77 0.03
CA VAL A 74 -7.18 -16.98 -0.84
C VAL A 74 -7.25 -17.48 -2.28
N GLY A 75 -6.81 -16.66 -3.22
CA GLY A 75 -6.56 -17.13 -4.58
C GLY A 75 -5.48 -18.21 -4.61
N ARG A 76 -5.44 -18.98 -5.70
CA ARG A 76 -4.30 -19.88 -5.94
C ARG A 76 -3.04 -19.06 -6.18
N PHE A 77 -2.01 -19.28 -5.37
CA PHE A 77 -0.69 -18.66 -5.52
C PHE A 77 0.40 -19.75 -5.45
N PRO A 78 1.34 -19.83 -6.41
CA PRO A 78 1.50 -18.93 -7.55
C PRO A 78 0.41 -19.09 -8.62
N ASN A 79 0.20 -18.04 -9.41
CA ASN A 79 -0.69 -18.01 -10.58
C ASN A 79 -0.03 -17.30 -11.78
N ARG A 80 -0.75 -17.23 -12.91
CA ARG A 80 -0.24 -16.63 -14.16
C ARG A 80 0.20 -15.17 -14.02
N GLY A 81 -0.41 -14.41 -13.11
CA GLY A 81 -0.07 -13.00 -12.87
C GLY A 81 0.91 -12.78 -11.72
N ASN A 82 1.11 -13.79 -10.85
CA ASN A 82 1.98 -13.71 -9.69
C ASN A 82 2.74 -15.04 -9.47
N PRO A 83 4.07 -15.09 -9.69
CA PRO A 83 4.84 -16.33 -9.58
C PRO A 83 5.22 -16.71 -8.14
N HIS A 84 4.73 -15.99 -7.12
CA HIS A 84 5.12 -16.18 -5.73
C HIS A 84 4.07 -16.97 -4.95
N ALA A 85 4.54 -17.74 -3.97
CA ALA A 85 3.69 -18.54 -3.06
C ALA A 85 3.57 -17.85 -1.70
N ILE A 86 2.40 -17.95 -1.07
CA ILE A 86 2.15 -17.39 0.27
C ILE A 86 3.05 -18.09 1.28
N ARG A 87 3.67 -17.32 2.18
CA ARG A 87 4.48 -17.82 3.30
C ARG A 87 4.20 -17.01 4.57
N PRO A 88 4.21 -17.66 5.75
CA PRO A 88 4.09 -16.93 7.01
C PRO A 88 5.24 -15.94 7.17
N GLN A 89 4.91 -14.78 7.71
CA GLN A 89 5.81 -13.69 8.03
C GLN A 89 6.00 -13.61 9.56
N ARG A 90 6.78 -12.63 10.03
CA ARG A 90 6.92 -12.32 11.46
C ARG A 90 6.77 -10.81 11.64
N TYR A 91 5.53 -10.37 11.76
CA TYR A 91 5.20 -8.97 12.05
C TYR A 91 5.09 -8.76 13.56
N ALA A 92 5.69 -7.66 14.01
CA ALA A 92 5.59 -7.14 15.36
C ALA A 92 5.55 -5.62 15.24
N PHE A 93 4.39 -5.03 15.51
CA PHE A 93 4.17 -3.59 15.42
C PHE A 93 3.70 -3.07 16.76
N ASP A 94 4.08 -1.84 17.04
CA ASP A 94 3.67 -1.10 18.22
C ASP A 94 3.11 0.23 17.71
N LEU A 95 1.79 0.39 17.79
CA LEU A 95 1.08 1.58 17.33
C LEU A 95 0.57 2.38 18.53
N PRO A 96 0.51 3.72 18.45
CA PRO A 96 -0.13 4.51 19.48
C PRO A 96 -1.63 4.16 19.57
N GLU A 97 -2.14 3.88 20.76
CA GLU A 97 -3.57 3.62 20.99
C GLU A 97 -4.40 4.90 20.88
N ASN A 98 -3.81 6.04 21.25
CA ASN A 98 -4.43 7.36 21.24
C ASN A 98 -3.63 8.33 20.35
N PRO A 99 -3.62 8.10 19.03
CA PRO A 99 -2.88 8.93 18.08
C PRO A 99 -3.42 10.36 18.03
N LYS A 100 -2.52 11.28 17.67
CA LYS A 100 -2.86 12.69 17.46
C LYS A 100 -2.56 13.10 16.03
N PRO A 101 -3.40 13.98 15.43
CA PRO A 101 -3.07 14.57 14.14
C PRO A 101 -1.73 15.30 14.22
N ALA A 102 -0.90 15.12 13.20
CA ALA A 102 0.29 15.92 12.98
C ALA A 102 -0.08 17.26 12.31
N GLU A 103 0.85 18.23 12.36
CA GLU A 103 0.68 19.51 11.65
C GLU A 103 0.65 19.34 10.13
N GLN A 104 1.36 18.32 9.63
CA GLN A 104 1.44 17.99 8.21
C GLN A 104 1.17 16.50 8.00
N THR A 105 0.50 16.19 6.90
CA THR A 105 0.25 14.81 6.50
C THR A 105 1.54 14.14 6.03
N THR A 106 1.70 12.85 6.32
CA THR A 106 2.85 12.06 5.85
C THR A 106 2.43 11.15 4.69
N SER A 107 3.04 11.30 3.52
CA SER A 107 2.79 10.41 2.39
C SER A 107 3.25 8.97 2.66
N ILE A 108 2.52 7.94 2.17
CA ILE A 108 3.02 6.55 2.16
C ILE A 108 4.21 6.35 1.21
N TYR A 109 4.37 7.28 0.26
CA TYR A 109 5.47 7.30 -0.69
C TYR A 109 6.67 7.99 -0.05
N PHE A 110 7.71 7.24 0.31
CA PHE A 110 8.93 7.81 0.89
C PHE A 110 9.64 8.73 -0.12
N THR A 111 9.78 10.01 0.21
CA THR A 111 10.44 11.02 -0.61
C THR A 111 11.97 10.96 -0.55
N SER A 112 12.54 10.22 0.41
CA SER A 112 13.99 10.16 0.65
C SER A 112 14.75 9.19 -0.27
N ARG A 113 14.04 8.40 -1.09
CA ARG A 113 14.61 7.60 -2.18
C ARG A 113 13.70 7.69 -3.39
N PHE A 114 14.27 7.74 -4.59
CA PHE A 114 13.48 7.64 -5.81
C PHE A 114 12.81 6.25 -5.86
N GLY A 115 11.51 6.25 -5.54
CA GLY A 115 10.55 5.14 -5.65
C GLY A 115 10.45 4.19 -4.43
N PRO A 116 9.62 3.14 -4.53
CA PRO A 116 9.26 2.18 -3.48
C PRO A 116 10.44 1.49 -2.76
N PRO A 117 10.20 0.93 -1.57
CA PRO A 117 8.90 0.48 -1.08
C PRO A 117 8.04 1.62 -0.55
N ASN A 118 6.79 1.64 -1.01
CA ASN A 118 5.74 2.38 -0.34
C ASN A 118 5.58 1.76 1.04
N MET A 119 5.44 2.58 2.07
CA MET A 119 5.14 2.07 3.39
C MET A 119 3.75 1.41 3.33
N PRO A 120 3.55 0.19 3.86
CA PRO A 120 2.20 -0.30 4.07
C PRO A 120 1.40 0.75 4.83
N PHE A 121 0.17 0.98 4.39
CA PHE A 121 -0.72 1.94 5.01
C PHE A 121 -1.11 1.49 6.42
N GLY A 122 -1.33 0.20 6.63
CA GLY A 122 -1.77 -0.29 7.92
C GLY A 122 -1.79 -1.80 8.00
N VAL A 123 -2.34 -2.30 9.10
CA VAL A 123 -2.54 -3.72 9.36
C VAL A 123 -4.02 -3.98 9.64
N ALA A 124 -4.59 -4.95 8.94
CA ALA A 124 -5.95 -5.41 9.14
C ALA A 124 -6.09 -6.17 10.46
N VAL A 125 -7.31 -6.29 10.99
CA VAL A 125 -7.62 -7.07 12.21
C VAL A 125 -7.21 -8.55 12.10
N ASN A 126 -7.13 -9.09 10.89
CA ASN A 126 -6.62 -10.44 10.63
C ASN A 126 -5.09 -10.50 10.47
N GLY A 127 -4.39 -9.40 10.69
CA GLY A 127 -2.93 -9.32 10.65
C GLY A 127 -2.30 -9.21 9.27
N VAL A 128 -3.10 -9.11 8.19
CA VAL A 128 -2.63 -8.87 6.81
C VAL A 128 -2.41 -7.38 6.60
N LEU A 129 -1.38 -7.00 5.85
CA LEU A 129 -1.06 -5.59 5.59
C LEU A 129 -1.95 -5.00 4.50
N PHE A 130 -2.36 -3.74 4.71
CA PHE A 130 -2.85 -2.85 3.65
C PHE A 130 -1.65 -2.21 2.98
N ASP A 131 -1.36 -2.58 1.74
CA ASP A 131 -0.19 -2.12 1.01
C ASP A 131 -0.60 -1.75 -0.41
N PRO A 132 -1.06 -0.50 -0.61
CA PRO A 132 -1.75 -0.14 -1.84
C PRO A 132 -0.82 0.28 -2.97
N GLY A 133 0.46 0.44 -2.65
CA GLY A 133 1.46 0.91 -3.59
C GLY A 133 2.05 -0.21 -4.44
N THR A 134 2.57 0.12 -5.62
CA THR A 134 3.29 -0.86 -6.45
C THR A 134 4.76 -0.51 -6.58
N ALA A 135 5.60 -1.50 -6.87
CA ALA A 135 6.99 -1.30 -7.29
C ALA A 135 7.15 -1.00 -8.79
N GLU A 136 6.05 -0.76 -9.50
CA GLU A 136 6.00 -0.77 -10.96
C GLU A 136 5.99 0.64 -11.52
N PHE A 137 6.99 0.96 -12.35
CA PHE A 137 7.12 2.26 -12.98
C PHE A 137 7.08 2.11 -14.49
N TRP A 138 6.56 3.13 -15.17
CA TRP A 138 6.62 3.17 -16.62
C TRP A 138 8.07 3.08 -17.08
N GLN A 139 8.33 2.14 -18.00
CA GLN A 139 9.65 1.71 -18.44
C GLN A 139 10.64 1.27 -17.35
N GLY A 140 10.17 1.00 -16.13
CA GLY A 140 11.03 0.77 -14.97
C GLY A 140 11.79 2.03 -14.51
N ASP A 141 11.47 3.20 -15.06
CA ASP A 141 12.13 4.46 -14.73
C ASP A 141 11.42 5.16 -13.57
N ARG A 142 11.99 4.99 -12.38
CA ARG A 142 11.50 5.64 -11.15
C ARG A 142 11.69 7.15 -11.16
N SER A 143 12.62 7.67 -11.96
CA SER A 143 12.85 9.12 -12.08
C SER A 143 11.77 9.81 -12.90
N SER A 144 10.99 9.07 -13.70
CA SER A 144 9.85 9.58 -14.45
C SER A 144 8.67 9.95 -13.56
N GLY A 145 8.58 9.35 -12.37
CA GLY A 145 7.46 9.51 -11.45
C GLY A 145 6.21 8.70 -11.81
N TRP A 146 6.07 8.17 -13.02
CA TRP A 146 4.90 7.42 -13.48
C TRP A 146 4.83 6.03 -12.85
N ASN A 147 4.10 5.91 -11.73
CA ASN A 147 3.92 4.68 -10.96
C ASN A 147 2.54 4.08 -11.27
N TYR A 148 2.49 2.80 -11.61
CA TYR A 148 1.23 2.13 -11.94
C TYR A 148 0.35 1.97 -10.69
N GLU A 149 -0.94 2.26 -10.84
CA GLU A 149 -1.95 1.92 -9.83
C GLU A 149 -2.18 0.40 -9.83
N ALA A 150 -2.12 -0.22 -8.66
CA ALA A 150 -2.27 -1.66 -8.50
C ALA A 150 -3.61 -2.15 -9.05
N LEU A 151 -4.65 -1.34 -8.84
CA LEU A 151 -6.02 -1.63 -9.27
C LEU A 151 -6.36 -1.07 -10.66
N GLY A 152 -5.42 -0.42 -11.36
CA GLY A 152 -5.64 0.12 -12.70
C GLY A 152 -5.57 -0.93 -13.82
N GLY A 153 -5.12 -2.16 -13.52
CA GLY A 153 -5.14 -3.32 -14.43
C GLY A 153 -4.17 -3.27 -15.63
N ALA A 154 -3.50 -2.15 -15.86
CA ALA A 154 -2.50 -2.00 -16.93
C ALA A 154 -1.33 -2.99 -16.79
N VAL A 155 -0.90 -3.25 -15.54
CA VAL A 155 0.09 -4.27 -15.20
C VAL A 155 -0.60 -5.43 -14.48
N ARG A 156 -0.43 -6.64 -15.01
CA ARG A 156 -0.99 -7.85 -14.39
C ARG A 156 -0.22 -8.19 -13.12
N LEU A 157 -0.85 -7.96 -11.96
CA LEU A 157 -0.29 -8.28 -10.63
C LEU A 157 -0.73 -9.64 -10.07
N GLY A 158 -1.68 -10.30 -10.72
CA GLY A 158 -2.22 -11.60 -10.29
C GLY A 158 -3.05 -11.53 -9.01
N LEU A 159 -3.82 -10.45 -8.85
CA LEU A 159 -4.70 -10.22 -7.70
C LEU A 159 -5.76 -11.32 -7.59
N ASP A 160 -6.11 -11.70 -6.37
CA ASP A 160 -7.29 -12.52 -6.10
C ASP A 160 -8.55 -11.65 -5.83
N GLU A 161 -9.69 -12.28 -5.57
CA GLU A 161 -10.97 -11.58 -5.30
C GLU A 161 -10.97 -10.71 -4.04
N ASN A 162 -9.95 -10.84 -3.18
CA ASN A 162 -9.73 -9.95 -2.04
C ASN A 162 -8.85 -8.74 -2.41
N TYR A 163 -8.57 -8.55 -3.71
CA TYR A 163 -7.63 -7.57 -4.23
C TYR A 163 -6.24 -7.68 -3.59
N ALA A 164 -5.82 -8.91 -3.28
CA ALA A 164 -4.53 -9.18 -2.70
C ALA A 164 -3.64 -9.97 -3.64
N HIS A 165 -2.33 -9.85 -3.43
CA HIS A 165 -1.35 -10.72 -4.05
C HIS A 165 -0.14 -10.94 -3.15
N VAL A 166 0.86 -11.65 -3.67
CA VAL A 166 1.99 -12.15 -2.89
C VAL A 166 3.31 -11.50 -3.33
N GLN A 167 4.07 -10.95 -2.40
CA GLN A 167 5.42 -10.43 -2.68
C GLN A 167 6.45 -11.56 -2.87
N PRO A 168 7.64 -11.28 -3.44
CA PRO A 168 8.70 -12.28 -3.61
C PRO A 168 9.07 -13.07 -2.34
N GLN A 169 8.99 -12.44 -1.17
CA GLN A 169 9.25 -13.05 0.14
C GLN A 169 8.05 -13.84 0.72
N GLY A 170 6.94 -13.90 -0.01
CA GLY A 170 5.75 -14.68 0.35
C GLY A 170 4.68 -13.91 1.15
N SER A 171 4.85 -12.61 1.36
CA SER A 171 3.85 -11.78 2.06
C SER A 171 2.60 -11.57 1.21
N TYR A 172 1.47 -12.12 1.67
CA TYR A 172 0.13 -11.81 1.15
C TYR A 172 -0.35 -10.46 1.72
N HIS A 173 -0.89 -9.57 0.89
CA HIS A 173 -1.29 -8.22 1.30
C HIS A 173 -2.36 -7.64 0.38
N TYR A 174 -3.18 -6.73 0.91
CA TYR A 174 -4.31 -6.11 0.21
C TYR A 174 -3.90 -4.83 -0.52
N HIS A 175 -4.30 -4.72 -1.79
CA HIS A 175 -4.29 -3.47 -2.55
C HIS A 175 -5.65 -2.77 -2.60
N GLY A 176 -6.73 -3.51 -2.31
CA GLY A 176 -8.11 -3.02 -2.40
C GLY A 176 -9.00 -3.51 -1.26
N LEU A 177 -10.30 -3.61 -1.54
CA LEU A 177 -11.31 -4.01 -0.55
C LEU A 177 -11.19 -5.52 -0.24
N PRO A 178 -10.84 -5.92 0.99
CA PRO A 178 -10.65 -7.33 1.32
C PRO A 178 -12.02 -8.02 1.50
N HIS A 179 -12.67 -8.40 0.40
CA HIS A 179 -14.07 -8.86 0.38
C HIS A 179 -14.40 -9.95 1.40
N LEU A 180 -13.55 -10.99 1.52
CA LEU A 180 -13.81 -12.06 2.46
C LEU A 180 -13.52 -11.66 3.91
N LEU A 181 -12.57 -10.76 4.17
CA LEU A 181 -12.42 -10.15 5.50
C LEU A 181 -13.67 -9.34 5.87
N LEU A 182 -14.20 -8.53 4.94
CA LEU A 182 -15.42 -7.76 5.17
C LEU A 182 -16.61 -8.68 5.46
N LYS A 183 -16.72 -9.79 4.74
CA LYS A 183 -17.72 -10.83 5.00
C LYS A 183 -17.57 -11.44 6.40
N ASP A 184 -16.35 -11.81 6.79
CA ASP A 184 -16.06 -12.39 8.11
C ASP A 184 -16.38 -11.41 9.25
N LEU A 185 -16.23 -10.11 9.01
CA LEU A 185 -16.56 -9.05 9.97
C LEU A 185 -18.04 -8.64 9.95
N GLY A 186 -18.88 -9.32 9.16
CA GLY A 186 -20.31 -9.04 9.08
C GLY A 186 -20.65 -7.69 8.46
N PHE A 187 -19.87 -7.25 7.47
CA PHE A 187 -20.14 -6.03 6.71
C PHE A 187 -21.57 -6.03 6.16
N ASP A 188 -22.26 -4.92 6.36
CA ASP A 188 -23.65 -4.69 5.95
C ASP A 188 -23.80 -3.22 5.52
N ALA A 189 -24.25 -3.01 4.28
CA ALA A 189 -24.42 -1.68 3.70
C ALA A 189 -25.49 -0.83 4.41
N ALA A 190 -26.34 -1.43 5.25
CA ALA A 190 -27.31 -0.73 6.08
C ALA A 190 -26.72 -0.25 7.43
N LYS A 191 -25.44 -0.57 7.73
CA LYS A 191 -24.78 -0.27 9.01
C LYS A 191 -23.49 0.51 8.81
N HIS A 192 -22.94 1.01 9.92
CA HIS A 192 -21.60 1.57 9.90
C HIS A 192 -20.62 0.43 9.60
N SER A 193 -19.59 0.69 8.79
CA SER A 193 -18.58 -0.33 8.50
C SER A 193 -17.94 -0.83 9.80
N PRO A 194 -17.62 -2.13 9.90
CA PRO A 194 -16.84 -2.63 11.03
C PRO A 194 -15.44 -2.00 11.01
N LEU A 195 -14.79 -1.93 12.17
CA LEU A 195 -13.36 -1.67 12.27
C LEU A 195 -12.60 -2.79 11.56
N ILE A 196 -11.84 -2.47 10.52
CA ILE A 196 -11.12 -3.47 9.71
C ILE A 196 -9.62 -3.50 10.00
N GLY A 197 -9.09 -2.53 10.74
CA GLY A 197 -7.68 -2.49 11.13
C GLY A 197 -7.24 -1.14 11.67
N TRP A 198 -5.93 -0.94 11.72
CA TRP A 198 -5.29 0.30 12.16
C TRP A 198 -4.26 0.74 11.12
N ALA A 199 -4.23 2.04 10.87
CA ALA A 199 -3.20 2.66 10.06
C ALA A 199 -1.86 2.68 10.83
N ALA A 200 -0.76 2.83 10.12
CA ALA A 200 0.57 2.85 10.73
C ALA A 200 0.79 4.01 11.73
N ASP A 201 -0.06 5.04 11.70
CA ASP A 201 -0.08 6.12 12.68
C ASP A 201 -1.04 5.88 13.87
N GLY A 202 -1.65 4.69 13.94
CA GLY A 202 -2.51 4.23 15.03
C GLY A 202 -4.00 4.56 14.88
N PHE A 203 -4.41 5.41 13.92
CA PHE A 203 -5.82 5.71 13.75
C PHE A 203 -6.59 4.51 13.17
N PRO A 204 -7.88 4.33 13.56
CA PRO A 204 -8.69 3.23 13.10
C PRO A 204 -9.00 3.34 11.59
N VAL A 205 -9.09 2.18 10.94
CA VAL A 205 -9.45 2.04 9.53
C VAL A 205 -10.79 1.31 9.43
N TYR A 206 -11.72 1.92 8.71
CA TYR A 206 -13.03 1.36 8.37
C TYR A 206 -13.16 1.17 6.86
N CYS A 207 -14.27 0.58 6.43
CA CYS A 207 -14.60 0.41 5.01
C CYS A 207 -15.59 1.49 4.52
N ILE A 208 -16.36 1.18 3.48
CA ILE A 208 -17.10 2.12 2.62
C ILE A 208 -18.14 3.00 3.33
N TYR A 209 -18.75 2.54 4.43
CA TYR A 209 -19.88 3.20 5.10
C TYR A 209 -19.51 3.82 6.44
N GLY A 210 -19.99 5.05 6.68
CA GLY A 210 -19.97 5.73 7.97
C GLY A 210 -21.26 6.53 8.22
N PHE A 211 -21.37 7.19 9.38
CA PHE A 211 -22.55 8.00 9.70
C PHE A 211 -22.74 9.17 8.72
N LYS A 212 -23.99 9.52 8.39
CA LYS A 212 -24.28 10.65 7.48
C LYS A 212 -23.76 11.96 8.05
N ASP A 213 -24.16 12.27 9.28
CA ASP A 213 -23.54 13.30 10.08
C ASP A 213 -22.40 12.66 10.88
N PRO A 214 -21.14 13.08 10.68
CA PRO A 214 -20.00 12.49 11.38
C PRO A 214 -20.07 12.63 12.91
N ASN A 215 -20.90 13.52 13.46
CA ASN A 215 -21.02 13.76 14.90
C ASN A 215 -22.31 13.20 15.53
N ALA A 216 -23.21 12.63 14.73
CA ALA A 216 -24.51 12.11 15.17
C ALA A 216 -24.69 10.62 14.77
N PRO A 217 -24.45 9.66 15.68
CA PRO A 217 -24.56 8.23 15.41
C PRO A 217 -25.95 7.74 14.99
N ASP A 218 -26.99 8.51 15.26
CA ASP A 218 -28.39 8.26 14.90
C ASP A 218 -28.79 8.82 13.53
N SER A 219 -27.88 9.52 12.83
CA SER A 219 -28.13 10.09 11.49
C SER A 219 -28.30 9.04 10.38
N GLY A 220 -28.20 7.75 10.71
CA GLY A 220 -28.07 6.66 9.75
C GLY A 220 -26.72 6.67 9.07
N VAL A 221 -26.54 5.82 8.05
CA VAL A 221 -25.27 5.67 7.33
C VAL A 221 -25.35 6.10 5.87
N THR A 222 -24.19 6.44 5.33
CA THR A 222 -23.98 6.68 3.89
C THR A 222 -22.67 6.06 3.45
N LYS A 223 -22.61 5.74 2.16
CA LYS A 223 -21.37 5.46 1.46
C LYS A 223 -20.52 6.74 1.46
N LEU A 224 -19.31 6.65 2.00
CA LEU A 224 -18.35 7.74 2.02
C LEU A 224 -17.53 7.73 0.74
N ARG A 225 -17.37 8.91 0.15
CA ARG A 225 -16.66 9.10 -1.12
C ARG A 225 -15.34 9.80 -0.91
N SER A 226 -14.33 9.35 -1.64
CA SER A 226 -13.07 10.10 -1.74
C SER A 226 -13.28 11.46 -2.40
N SER A 227 -12.44 12.41 -2.03
CA SER A 227 -12.32 13.72 -2.68
C SER A 227 -11.29 13.74 -3.81
N PHE A 228 -10.63 12.63 -4.10
CA PHE A 228 -9.75 12.53 -5.27
C PHE A 228 -10.53 12.29 -6.56
N ARG A 229 -10.10 12.93 -7.64
CA ARG A 229 -10.73 12.84 -8.96
C ARG A 229 -9.69 12.45 -9.99
N LEU A 230 -10.14 11.71 -10.99
CA LEU A 230 -9.36 11.54 -12.20
C LEU A 230 -9.18 12.92 -12.85
N ARG A 231 -7.98 13.20 -13.32
CA ARG A 231 -7.69 14.41 -14.09
C ARG A 231 -8.35 14.32 -15.46
N ASP A 232 -8.75 15.45 -16.01
CA ASP A 232 -9.24 15.51 -17.39
C ASP A 232 -8.08 15.65 -18.38
N GLY A 233 -8.28 15.14 -19.61
CA GLY A 233 -7.37 15.34 -20.73
C GLY A 233 -6.30 14.25 -20.91
N GLU A 234 -5.15 14.65 -21.45
CA GLU A 234 -4.06 13.77 -21.87
C GLU A 234 -2.82 13.98 -20.99
N ARG A 235 -2.15 12.89 -20.65
CA ARG A 235 -0.81 12.89 -20.06
C ARG A 235 0.19 13.50 -21.04
N PRO A 236 1.26 14.15 -20.56
CA PRO A 236 2.38 14.53 -21.40
C PRO A 236 2.93 13.32 -22.15
N ASN A 237 3.47 13.54 -23.35
CA ASN A 237 4.09 12.51 -24.18
C ASN A 237 5.59 12.83 -24.37
N GLY A 238 6.46 11.81 -24.36
CA GLY A 238 7.89 11.98 -24.61
C GLY A 238 8.74 10.88 -23.96
N GLU A 239 10.06 11.06 -23.97
CA GLU A 239 11.00 10.04 -23.47
C GLU A 239 10.73 9.60 -22.02
N LYS A 240 10.34 10.54 -21.15
CA LYS A 240 9.99 10.30 -19.74
C LYS A 240 8.49 10.34 -19.45
N ASN A 241 7.65 10.46 -20.47
CA ASN A 241 6.21 10.61 -20.27
C ASN A 241 5.40 9.63 -21.15
N PRO A 242 4.47 8.88 -20.57
CA PRO A 242 3.78 7.79 -21.26
C PRO A 242 2.81 8.23 -22.35
N GLY A 243 2.33 9.47 -22.36
CA GLY A 243 1.23 9.90 -23.24
C GLY A 243 -0.08 9.15 -22.98
N GLY A 244 -1.14 9.51 -23.71
CA GLY A 244 -2.47 8.93 -23.53
C GLY A 244 -3.27 9.56 -22.39
N LYS A 245 -4.52 9.14 -22.22
CA LYS A 245 -5.48 9.80 -21.31
C LYS A 245 -5.13 9.60 -19.85
N TYR A 246 -5.51 10.55 -19.01
CA TYR A 246 -5.65 10.27 -17.59
C TYR A 246 -6.83 9.29 -17.42
N ASP A 247 -6.54 8.03 -17.12
CA ASP A 247 -7.55 6.96 -17.07
C ASP A 247 -7.44 6.06 -15.83
N GLY A 248 -6.51 6.38 -14.93
CA GLY A 248 -6.26 5.63 -13.71
C GLY A 248 -5.20 4.54 -13.87
N THR A 249 -4.50 4.50 -15.01
CA THR A 249 -3.32 3.65 -15.20
C THR A 249 -2.26 3.97 -14.17
N PHE A 250 -2.04 5.26 -13.91
CA PHE A 250 -1.00 5.76 -13.02
C PHE A 250 -1.57 6.50 -11.82
N LEU A 251 -0.84 6.49 -10.71
CA LEU A 251 -1.20 7.29 -9.53
C LEU A 251 -1.32 8.78 -9.86
N GLN A 252 -0.47 9.25 -10.79
CA GLN A 252 -0.40 10.64 -11.24
C GLN A 252 -1.61 11.08 -12.08
N ASP A 253 -2.50 10.13 -12.41
CA ASP A 253 -3.75 10.42 -13.11
C ASP A 253 -4.81 11.02 -12.18
N TYR A 254 -4.60 10.94 -10.87
CA TYR A 254 -5.53 11.46 -9.88
C TYR A 254 -5.06 12.78 -9.28
N THR A 255 -6.01 13.62 -8.88
CA THR A 255 -5.77 14.87 -8.18
C THR A 255 -6.75 15.05 -7.03
N PHE A 256 -6.32 15.67 -5.95
CA PHE A 256 -7.20 15.96 -4.81
C PHE A 256 -8.04 17.20 -5.10
N SER A 257 -9.35 17.11 -4.87
CA SER A 257 -10.28 18.24 -4.97
C SER A 257 -11.06 18.36 -3.66
N ALA A 258 -10.64 19.27 -2.79
CA ALA A 258 -11.27 19.48 -1.48
C ALA A 258 -12.80 19.65 -1.58
N GLY A 259 -13.53 18.89 -0.76
CA GLY A 259 -15.00 18.92 -0.72
C GLY A 259 -15.70 18.26 -1.91
N ALA A 260 -14.98 17.61 -2.83
CA ALA A 260 -15.61 16.87 -3.92
C ALA A 260 -16.32 15.61 -3.40
N GLY A 261 -15.83 15.01 -2.32
CA GLY A 261 -16.44 13.89 -1.59
C GLY A 261 -16.56 14.18 -0.09
N ASP A 262 -16.63 13.13 0.71
CA ASP A 262 -16.84 13.20 2.17
C ASP A 262 -15.53 13.17 2.98
N LEU A 263 -14.43 12.80 2.32
CA LEU A 263 -13.13 12.51 2.94
C LEU A 263 -12.08 13.54 2.55
N ASP A 264 -11.11 13.75 3.44
CA ASP A 264 -10.00 14.68 3.26
C ASP A 264 -8.87 14.12 2.36
N GLU A 265 -7.76 14.83 2.25
CA GLU A 265 -6.58 14.46 1.44
C GLU A 265 -5.91 13.15 1.89
N CYS A 266 -6.16 12.71 3.11
CA CYS A 266 -5.73 11.44 3.67
C CYS A 266 -6.80 10.35 3.53
N ASN A 267 -7.89 10.60 2.80
CA ASN A 267 -9.03 9.71 2.65
C ASN A 267 -9.64 9.31 4.01
N GLY A 268 -9.64 10.25 4.95
CA GLY A 268 -10.25 10.09 6.27
C GLY A 268 -11.08 11.31 6.66
N ARG A 269 -11.64 11.29 7.87
CA ARG A 269 -12.34 12.43 8.48
C ARG A 269 -12.40 12.29 10.00
N PHE A 270 -12.65 13.40 10.69
CA PHE A 270 -13.06 13.36 12.09
C PHE A 270 -14.53 12.94 12.20
N CYS A 271 -14.81 11.91 12.99
CA CYS A 271 -16.16 11.43 13.22
C CYS A 271 -16.25 10.57 14.48
N LYS A 272 -17.47 10.39 14.98
CA LYS A 272 -17.82 9.28 15.89
C LYS A 272 -17.98 8.00 15.09
N THR A 273 -17.65 6.88 15.73
CA THR A 273 -17.87 5.53 15.20
C THR A 273 -18.42 4.65 16.33
N PRO A 274 -18.91 3.42 16.04
CA PRO A 274 -19.30 2.49 17.08
C PRO A 274 -18.20 2.22 18.12
N ASP A 275 -16.95 2.09 17.65
CA ASP A 275 -15.79 1.81 18.49
C ASP A 275 -15.23 3.07 19.20
N PHE A 276 -15.46 4.26 18.63
CA PHE A 276 -15.00 5.55 19.15
C PHE A 276 -16.19 6.53 19.29
N PRO A 277 -17.09 6.34 20.27
CA PRO A 277 -18.31 7.14 20.41
C PRO A 277 -18.06 8.59 20.83
N MET A 278 -16.88 8.87 21.40
CA MET A 278 -16.44 10.23 21.73
C MET A 278 -15.81 10.97 20.53
N GLY A 279 -15.63 10.28 19.41
CA GLY A 279 -15.01 10.82 18.20
C GLY A 279 -13.53 10.50 18.10
N THR A 280 -13.05 10.35 16.87
CA THR A 280 -11.65 10.20 16.51
C THR A 280 -11.45 10.67 15.05
N TYR A 281 -10.20 10.78 14.61
CA TYR A 281 -9.94 10.76 13.17
C TYR A 281 -9.96 9.30 12.70
N ALA A 282 -10.68 9.02 11.63
CA ALA A 282 -10.80 7.67 11.09
C ALA A 282 -10.52 7.67 9.59
N TYR A 283 -9.81 6.65 9.13
CA TYR A 283 -9.63 6.38 7.71
C TYR A 283 -10.73 5.49 7.19
N PHE A 284 -11.04 5.65 5.91
CA PHE A 284 -12.02 4.82 5.23
C PHE A 284 -11.42 4.27 3.94
N LEU A 285 -11.59 2.96 3.72
CA LEU A 285 -11.47 2.41 2.37
C LEU A 285 -12.66 2.86 1.53
N THR A 286 -12.45 3.06 0.24
CA THR A 286 -13.49 3.53 -0.70
C THR A 286 -13.62 2.64 -1.91
N GLU A 287 -14.76 2.70 -2.61
CA GLU A 287 -14.92 2.00 -3.90
C GLU A 287 -14.10 2.67 -5.00
N GLU A 288 -14.02 4.00 -4.97
CA GLU A 288 -13.24 4.80 -5.92
C GLU A 288 -11.85 5.12 -5.37
N TRP A 289 -10.96 5.54 -6.26
CA TRP A 289 -9.58 5.84 -5.89
C TRP A 289 -9.49 7.03 -4.90
N PRO A 290 -8.60 6.95 -3.90
CA PRO A 290 -7.79 5.79 -3.56
C PRO A 290 -8.59 4.77 -2.74
N VAL A 291 -8.64 3.50 -3.17
CA VAL A 291 -9.37 2.44 -2.45
C VAL A 291 -8.81 2.27 -1.03
N ILE A 292 -7.48 2.28 -0.91
CA ILE A 292 -6.76 2.35 0.37
C ILE A 292 -6.05 3.71 0.43
N PRO A 293 -6.14 4.44 1.57
CA PRO A 293 -5.50 5.73 1.73
C PRO A 293 -4.01 5.79 1.38
N ARG A 294 -3.55 6.98 0.97
CA ARG A 294 -2.18 7.22 0.46
C ARG A 294 -1.34 8.16 1.33
N SER A 295 -1.85 8.57 2.47
CA SER A 295 -1.14 9.41 3.43
C SER A 295 -1.70 9.24 4.83
N PHE A 296 -0.90 9.67 5.80
CA PHE A 296 -1.19 9.64 7.22
C PHE A 296 -1.50 11.03 7.73
N ARG A 297 -2.54 11.15 8.54
CA ARG A 297 -2.93 12.31 9.34
C ARG A 297 -2.08 12.43 10.60
N GLY A 298 -1.65 11.32 11.19
CA GLY A 298 -0.74 11.28 12.34
C GLY A 298 0.71 11.05 11.94
N VAL A 299 1.54 10.70 12.93
CA VAL A 299 2.93 10.30 12.73
C VAL A 299 3.00 8.78 12.63
N PRO A 300 3.31 8.21 11.46
CA PRO A 300 3.34 6.76 11.31
C PRO A 300 4.58 6.12 11.92
N VAL A 301 4.41 4.90 12.44
CA VAL A 301 5.53 3.97 12.65
C VAL A 301 5.83 3.22 11.35
N ARG A 302 7.04 2.67 11.23
CA ARG A 302 7.41 1.87 10.06
C ARG A 302 6.90 0.45 10.20
N LEU A 303 6.11 0.02 9.22
CA LEU A 303 5.64 -1.38 9.13
C LEU A 303 6.58 -2.28 8.31
N ARG A 304 7.59 -1.70 7.63
CA ARG A 304 8.67 -2.39 6.90
C ARG A 304 9.94 -1.56 6.87
#